data_AF-A0A495S8U4-F1
#
_entry.id   AF-A0A495S8U4-F1
#
_cell.length_a   1.000
_cell.length_b   1.000
_cell.length_c   1.000
_cell.angle_alpha   90.00
_cell.angle_beta   90.00
_cell.angle_gamma   90.00
#
_symmetry.space_group_name_H-M   'P 1'
#
loop_
_entity.id
_entity.type
_entity.pdbx_description
1 polymer ?
#
loop_
_entity_poly.entity_id
_entity_poly.type
_entity_poly.pdbx_seq_one_letter_code
_entity_poly.pdbx_strand_id
1 'polypeptide(L)' 'MKSQLIIFGILIAGFIVYNLFFQIKDDRTNTVINIMYTSILFAYISFMAYSLLKKMRK' A
#
# COMPACT_ATOMS: atom_id res chain seq x y z
N MET A 1 9.44 9.55 10.10
CA MET A 1 8.19 9.80 9.36
C MET A 1 8.50 10.05 7.89
N LYS A 2 9.47 10.91 7.55
CA LYS A 2 9.97 11.08 6.17
C LYS A 2 10.32 9.75 5.47
N SER A 3 11.08 8.87 6.13
CA SER A 3 11.44 7.57 5.54
C SER A 3 10.25 6.60 5.36
N GLN A 4 9.24 6.64 6.24
CA GLN A 4 8.04 5.79 6.10
C GLN A 4 7.14 6.28 4.96
N LEU A 5 7.04 7.60 4.76
CA LEU A 5 6.37 8.19 3.61
C LEU A 5 7.04 7.81 2.29
N ILE A 6 8.38 7.76 2.25
CA ILE A 6 9.12 7.32 1.06
C ILE A 6 8.84 5.84 0.77
N ILE A 7 8.91 4.97 1.78
CA ILE A 7 8.59 3.54 1.64
C ILE A 7 7.16 3.35 1.16
N PHE A 8 6.21 4.11 1.72
CA PHE A 8 4.82 4.08 1.30
C PHE A 8 4.62 4.54 -0.15
N GLY A 9 5.32 5.59 -0.57
CA GLY A 9 5.32 6.05 -1.95
C GLY A 9 5.85 5.01 -2.94
N ILE A 10 6.92 4.29 -2.56
CA ILE A 10 7.46 3.18 -3.36
C ILE A 10 6.45 2.02 -3.46
N LEU A 11 5.79 1.68 -2.35
CA LEU A 11 4.74 0.66 -2.32
C LEU A 11 3.56 1.01 -3.26
N ILE A 12 3.10 2.26 -3.24
CA ILE A 12 2.06 2.74 -4.16
C ILE A 12 2.55 2.69 -5.61
N ALA A 13 3.76 3.19 -5.88
CA ALA A 13 4.31 3.19 -7.23
C ALA A 13 4.42 1.76 -7.79
N GLY A 14 4.85 0.80 -6.98
CA GLY A 14 4.87 -0.63 -7.34
C GLY A 14 3.48 -1.17 -7.66
N PHE A 15 2.47 -0.84 -6.85
CA PHE A 15 1.08 -1.24 -7.10
C PHE A 15 0.51 -0.68 -8.40
N ILE A 16 0.81 0.59 -8.70
CA ILE A 16 0.39 1.26 -9.94
C ILE A 16 1.07 0.62 -11.15
N VAL A 17 2.40 0.40 -11.10
CA VAL A 17 3.14 -0.26 -12.18
C VAL A 17 2.61 -1.66 -12.43
N TYR A 18 2.30 -2.41 -11.37
CA TYR A 18 1.70 -3.74 -11.49
C TYR A 18 0.33 -3.69 -12.20
N ASN A 19 -0.55 -2.77 -11.81
CA ASN A 19 -1.87 -2.63 -12.43
C ASN A 19 -1.82 -2.11 -13.87
N LEU A 20 -0.86 -1.26 -14.22
CA LEU A 20 -0.78 -0.68 -15.56
C LEU A 20 -0.08 -1.59 -16.58
N PHE A 21 0.95 -2.33 -16.17
CA PHE A 21 1.81 -3.09 -17.09
C PHE A 21 1.74 -4.61 -16.91
N PHE A 22 1.40 -5.10 -15.71
CA PHE A 22 1.45 -6.52 -15.35
C PHE A 22 0.09 -7.10 -15.00
N GLN A 23 -1.00 -6.42 -15.37
CA GLN A 23 -2.36 -6.86 -15.12
C GLN A 23 -2.60 -8.23 -15.78
N ILE A 24 -3.04 -9.20 -14.97
CA ILE A 24 -3.35 -10.55 -15.44
C ILE A 24 -4.71 -10.52 -16.16
N LYS A 25 -4.82 -11.20 -17.30
CA LYS A 25 -6.05 -11.27 -18.11
C LYS A 25 -7.23 -11.97 -17.42
N ASP A 26 -6.95 -12.84 -16.45
CA ASP A 26 -7.98 -13.48 -15.65
C ASP A 26 -8.54 -12.50 -14.61
N ASP A 27 -9.79 -12.07 -14.81
CA ASP A 27 -10.45 -11.04 -14.00
C ASP A 27 -10.55 -11.41 -12.52
N ARG A 28 -10.77 -12.69 -12.20
CA ARG A 28 -10.88 -13.16 -10.81
C ARG A 28 -9.54 -13.05 -10.12
N THR A 29 -8.48 -13.53 -10.75
CA THR A 29 -7.11 -13.49 -10.24
C THR A 29 -6.63 -12.05 -10.07
N ASN A 30 -6.88 -11.19 -11.06
CA ASN A 30 -6.53 -9.77 -11.00
C ASN A 30 -7.25 -9.05 -9.84
N THR A 31 -8.53 -9.35 -9.64
CA THR A 31 -9.32 -8.79 -8.54
C THR A 31 -8.75 -9.19 -7.18
N VAL A 32 -8.41 -10.48 -6.99
CA VAL A 32 -7.81 -10.98 -5.75
C VAL A 32 -6.48 -10.28 -5.47
N ILE A 33 -5.63 -10.11 -6.48
CA ILE A 33 -4.33 -9.46 -6.33
C ILE A 33 -4.50 -7.99 -5.96
N ASN A 34 -5.45 -7.30 -6.58
CA ASN A 34 -5.77 -5.91 -6.22
C ASN A 34 -6.27 -5.77 -4.79
N ILE A 35 -7.14 -6.67 -4.34
CA ILE A 35 -7.60 -6.69 -2.95
C ILE A 35 -6.43 -6.95 -2.00
N MET A 36 -5.55 -7.90 -2.33
CA MET A 36 -4.40 -8.25 -1.50
C MET A 36 -3.42 -7.07 -1.36
N TYR A 37 -3.04 -6.45 -2.47
CA TYR A 37 -2.18 -5.28 -2.47
C TYR A 37 -2.80 -4.09 -1.74
N THR A 38 -4.08 -3.82 -1.98
CA THR A 38 -4.81 -2.73 -1.32
C THR A 38 -4.86 -2.97 0.19
N SER A 39 -5.07 -4.22 0.63
CA SER A 39 -5.07 -4.59 2.05
C SER A 39 -3.71 -4.33 2.70
N ILE A 40 -2.61 -4.67 2.03
CA ILE A 40 -1.23 -4.42 2.51
C ILE A 40 -0.98 -2.91 2.62
N LEU A 41 -1.33 -2.14 1.59
CA LEU A 41 -1.22 -0.68 1.59
C LEU A 41 -2.01 -0.08 2.76
N PHE A 42 -3.24 -0.52 2.95
CA PHE A 42 -4.12 -0.03 4.01
C PHE A 42 -3.60 -0.35 5.41
N ALA A 43 -3.06 -1.57 5.61
CA ALA A 43 -2.41 -1.96 6.85
C ALA A 43 -1.19 -1.07 7.15
N TYR A 44 -0.36 -0.77 6.14
CA TYR A 44 0.81 0.08 6.28
C TYR A 44 0.43 1.54 6.64
N ILE A 45 -0.61 2.09 6.01
CA ILE A 45 -1.15 3.42 6.36
C ILE A 45 -1.67 3.43 7.80
N SER A 46 -2.44 2.41 8.20
CA SER A 46 -3.00 2.31 9.56
C SER A 46 -1.89 2.25 10.60
N PHE A 47 -0.82 1.50 10.33
CA PHE A 47 0.37 1.46 11.19
C PHE A 47 1.08 2.82 11.26
N MET A 48 1.25 3.51 10.13
CA MET A 48 1.82 4.86 10.12
C MET A 48 0.98 5.85 10.93
N ALA A 49 -0.35 5.81 10.77
CA ALA A 49 -1.28 6.66 11.53
C ALA A 49 -1.20 6.38 13.03
N TYR A 50 -1.19 5.11 13.43
CA TYR A 50 -0.98 4.72 14.83
C TYR A 50 0.36 5.21 15.37
N SER A 51 1.45 5.03 14.62
CA SER A 51 2.79 5.49 15.01
C SER A 51 2.86 7.02 15.13
N LEU A 52 2.19 7.75 14.24
CA LEU A 52 2.05 9.21 14.29
C LEU A 52 1.35 9.63 15.60
N LEU A 53 0.17 9.08 15.86
CA LEU A 53 -0.64 9.42 17.04
C LEU A 53 0.10 9.08 18.33
N LYS A 54 0.81 7.94 18.37
CA LYS A 54 1.64 7.54 19.51
C LYS A 54 2.79 8.53 19.77
N LYS A 55 3.36 9.14 18.71
CA LYS A 55 4.40 10.17 18.83
C LYS A 55 3.85 11.55 19.23
N MET A 56 2.58 11.83 18.93
CA MET A 56 1.92 13.09 19.28
C MET A 56 1.32 13.09 20.69
N ARG A 57 0.98 11.93 21.25
CA ARG A 57 0.65 11.75 22.68
C ARG A 57 1.92 11.88 23.53
N LYS A 58 2.42 13.10 23.63
CA LYS A 58 3.35 13.53 24.66
C LYS A 58 2.65 13.53 26.02
#